data_AF-V5GZB0-F1
#
_entry.id   AF-V5GZB0-F1
#
_cell.length_a   1.000
_cell.length_b   1.000
_cell.length_c   1.000
_cell.angle_alpha   90.00
_cell.angle_beta   90.00
_cell.angle_gamma   90.00
#
_symmetry.space_group_name_H-M   'P 1'
#
loop_
_entity.id
_entity.type
_entity.pdbx_description
1 polymer ?
#
loop_
_entity_poly.entity_id
_entity_poly.type
_entity_poly.pdbx_seq_one_letter_code
_entity_poly.pdbx_strand_id
1 'polypeptide(L)'
;MLRYVILCVVSTLIKEASPKGPAKEYIAYPCLLEERGRNGEKLLHIKDGLTLRLEKISSMAENFVFTERNGPQIIRRQINTKEIEEGLYEDKHQLAAVSVKQTDEGVEIGGMLSPTLRIEPLSLMARSKDGSIAHKVSKIEAHAHNNHDYILQPDSFLKPRYMNNYYWTRPTPKPVTIP
;
A
#
# COMPACT_ATOMS: atom_id res chain seq x y z
N MET A 1 47.60 25.82 -27.39
CA MET A 1 46.16 26.00 -27.63
C MET A 1 45.43 24.77 -28.20
N LEU A 2 46.13 23.68 -28.59
CA LEU A 2 45.51 22.49 -29.23
C LEU A 2 45.49 21.22 -28.33
N ARG A 3 45.36 21.39 -27.01
CA ARG A 3 45.21 20.26 -26.06
C ARG A 3 43.91 20.30 -25.26
N TYR A 4 43.32 21.49 -25.08
CA TYR A 4 42.05 21.66 -24.36
C TYR A 4 40.82 21.21 -25.17
N VAL A 5 40.90 21.21 -26.50
CA VAL A 5 39.78 20.83 -27.36
C VAL A 5 39.49 19.33 -27.28
N ILE A 6 40.52 18.49 -27.06
CA ILE A 6 40.37 17.03 -27.03
C ILE A 6 39.62 16.57 -25.77
N LEU A 7 39.76 17.27 -24.64
CA LEU A 7 39.04 16.96 -23.39
C LEU A 7 37.53 17.28 -23.50
N CYS A 8 37.14 18.27 -24.31
CA CYS A 8 35.73 18.59 -24.55
C CYS A 8 35.03 17.57 -25.46
N VAL A 9 35.76 16.85 -26.31
CA VAL A 9 35.14 15.85 -27.20
C VAL A 9 34.83 14.56 -26.43
N VAL A 10 35.70 14.15 -25.49
CA VAL A 10 35.50 12.91 -24.71
C VAL A 10 34.35 13.02 -23.70
N SER A 11 34.07 14.21 -23.15
CA SER A 11 32.97 14.41 -22.18
C SER A 11 31.56 14.32 -22.80
N THR A 12 31.43 14.35 -24.13
CA THR A 12 30.12 14.26 -24.80
C THR A 12 29.65 12.83 -25.10
N LEU A 13 30.49 11.83 -24.84
CA LEU A 13 30.21 10.43 -25.18
C LEU A 13 29.68 9.58 -24.00
N ILE A 14 29.45 10.18 -22.84
CA ILE A 14 28.67 9.54 -21.76
C ILE A 14 27.28 10.16 -21.76
N LYS A 15 26.54 9.97 -22.86
CA LYS A 15 25.09 10.11 -22.82
C LYS A 15 24.54 8.85 -22.18
N GLU A 16 24.11 9.04 -20.95
CA GLU A 16 23.38 8.09 -20.11
C GLU A 16 22.49 7.16 -20.93
N ALA A 17 22.74 5.86 -20.79
CA ALA A 17 21.76 4.85 -21.17
C ALA A 17 20.57 5.01 -20.21
N SER A 18 19.62 5.88 -20.59
CA SER A 18 18.31 5.95 -19.95
C SER A 18 17.64 4.59 -20.12
N PRO A 19 17.31 3.86 -19.03
CA PRO A 19 16.59 2.60 -19.15
C PRO A 19 15.23 2.90 -19.78
N LYS A 20 15.08 2.50 -21.05
CA LYS A 20 13.86 2.67 -21.83
C LYS A 20 12.76 1.77 -21.26
N GLY A 21 11.91 2.37 -20.44
CA GLY A 21 10.64 1.85 -19.95
C GLY A 21 10.28 2.59 -18.66
N PRO A 22 9.01 2.99 -18.43
CA PRO A 22 8.64 3.53 -17.13
C PRO A 22 8.93 2.44 -16.10
N ALA A 23 9.85 2.73 -15.16
CA ALA A 23 10.14 1.80 -14.09
C ALA A 23 8.82 1.46 -13.39
N LYS A 24 8.47 0.17 -13.34
CA LYS A 24 7.24 -0.30 -12.66
C LYS A 24 7.23 0.05 -11.17
N GLU A 25 8.41 0.36 -10.64
CA GLU A 25 8.66 0.74 -9.26
C GLU A 25 9.78 1.79 -9.17
N TYR A 26 9.77 2.58 -8.11
CA TYR A 26 10.82 3.55 -7.78
C TYR A 26 10.92 3.76 -6.28
N ILE A 27 12.06 4.27 -5.83
CA ILE A 27 12.26 4.67 -4.43
C ILE A 27 11.89 6.14 -4.27
N ALA A 28 11.11 6.44 -3.24
CA ALA A 28 10.71 7.77 -2.83
C ALA A 28 11.14 8.02 -1.38
N TYR A 29 11.27 9.30 -1.04
CA TYR A 29 11.49 9.77 0.32
C TYR A 29 10.35 10.75 0.65
N PRO A 30 9.19 10.22 1.08
CA PRO A 30 8.01 11.05 1.26
C PRO A 30 8.19 12.04 2.39
N CYS A 31 7.62 13.23 2.22
CA CYS A 31 7.63 14.29 3.22
C CYS A 31 6.19 14.56 3.67
N LEU A 32 5.94 14.41 4.97
CA LEU A 32 4.66 14.76 5.59
C LEU A 32 4.73 16.22 6.07
N LEU A 33 3.85 17.05 5.51
CA LEU A 33 3.74 18.47 5.83
C LEU A 33 2.40 18.70 6.53
N GLU A 34 2.43 19.40 7.67
CA GLU A 34 1.22 19.76 8.40
C GLU A 34 0.97 21.26 8.27
N GLU A 35 -0.23 21.65 7.86
CA GLU A 35 -0.61 23.04 7.76
C GLU A 35 -0.75 23.66 9.17
N ARG A 36 -0.24 24.89 9.36
CA ARG A 36 -0.35 25.64 10.64
C ARG A 36 -1.72 26.28 10.86
N GLY A 37 -2.77 25.76 10.23
CA GLY A 37 -4.15 26.25 10.27
C GLY A 37 -5.05 25.48 11.24
N ARG A 38 -6.26 25.98 11.49
CA ARG A 38 -7.24 25.37 12.42
C ARG A 38 -7.75 23.99 12.00
N ASN A 39 -7.64 23.63 10.71
CA ASN A 39 -8.13 22.37 10.16
C ASN A 39 -7.09 21.25 10.16
N GLY A 40 -5.80 21.56 10.40
CA GLY A 40 -4.74 20.55 10.49
C GLY A 40 -4.59 19.67 9.25
N GLU A 41 -4.78 20.24 8.06
CA GLU A 41 -4.65 19.49 6.80
C GLU A 41 -3.22 18.96 6.66
N LYS A 42 -3.09 17.66 6.38
CA LYS A 42 -1.79 17.02 6.15
C LYS A 42 -1.59 16.85 4.64
N LEU A 43 -0.46 17.32 4.13
CA LEU A 43 -0.03 17.07 2.77
C LEU A 43 1.08 16.02 2.80
N LEU A 44 0.92 14.98 1.99
CA LEU A 44 1.96 13.99 1.80
C LEU A 44 2.57 14.15 0.42
N HIS A 45 3.78 14.68 0.36
CA HIS A 45 4.53 14.80 -0.87
C HIS A 45 5.36 13.53 -1.10
N ILE A 46 5.16 12.85 -2.24
CA ILE A 46 5.91 11.63 -2.58
C ILE A 46 6.97 11.92 -3.66
N LYS A 47 6.60 12.66 -4.70
CA LYS A 47 7.48 13.17 -5.76
C LYS A 47 6.80 14.30 -6.53
N ASP A 48 7.53 14.93 -7.44
CA ASP A 48 6.96 15.90 -8.38
C ASP A 48 5.74 15.32 -9.12
N GLY A 49 4.62 16.04 -9.06
CA GLY A 49 3.35 15.62 -9.64
C GLY A 49 2.57 14.55 -8.86
N LEU A 50 3.06 14.11 -7.69
CA LEU A 50 2.34 13.19 -6.81
C LEU A 50 2.41 13.67 -5.34
N THR A 51 1.37 14.39 -4.96
CA THR A 51 1.11 14.86 -3.60
C THR A 51 -0.31 14.47 -3.23
N LEU A 52 -0.49 13.92 -2.03
CA LEU A 52 -1.81 13.59 -1.49
C LEU A 52 -2.24 14.66 -0.49
N ARG A 53 -3.53 15.01 -0.51
CA ARG A 53 -4.18 15.79 0.53
C ARG A 53 -4.91 14.83 1.46
N LEU A 54 -4.35 14.67 2.66
CA LEU A 54 -4.78 13.65 3.59
C LEU A 54 -5.90 14.17 4.50
N GLU A 55 -7.05 13.51 4.42
CA GLU A 55 -8.15 13.63 5.36
C GLU A 55 -8.18 12.39 6.25
N LYS A 56 -8.49 12.54 7.55
CA LYS A 56 -8.73 11.36 8.40
C LYS A 56 -9.90 10.56 7.85
N ILE A 57 -9.77 9.24 7.80
CA ILE A 57 -10.90 8.39 7.43
C ILE A 57 -12.01 8.58 8.47
N SER A 58 -13.19 8.98 8.00
CA SER A 58 -14.36 9.26 8.84
C SER A 58 -15.28 8.04 9.01
N SER A 59 -15.19 7.07 8.10
CA SER A 59 -16.06 5.90 8.03
C SER A 59 -15.24 4.61 8.11
N MET A 60 -14.84 4.22 9.32
CA MET A 60 -14.35 2.87 9.55
C MET A 60 -15.41 2.06 10.32
N ALA A 61 -15.58 0.80 9.95
CA ALA A 61 -16.54 -0.08 10.62
C ALA A 61 -16.07 -0.32 12.07
N GLU A 62 -17.00 -0.18 13.04
CA GLU A 62 -16.69 -0.32 14.47
C GLU A 62 -16.07 -1.69 14.83
N ASN A 63 -16.32 -2.72 14.03
CA ASN A 63 -15.88 -4.09 14.28
C ASN A 63 -15.17 -4.71 13.06
N PHE A 64 -13.83 -4.74 13.10
CA PHE A 64 -13.02 -5.48 12.11
C PHE A 64 -12.56 -6.83 12.66
N VAL A 65 -12.78 -7.90 11.90
CA VAL A 65 -12.28 -9.25 12.20
C VAL A 65 -11.42 -9.74 11.05
N PHE A 66 -10.13 -9.89 11.30
CA PHE A 66 -9.22 -10.52 10.34
C PHE A 66 -9.38 -12.03 10.40
N THR A 67 -9.77 -12.62 9.28
CA THR A 67 -9.90 -14.07 9.15
C THR A 67 -8.78 -14.60 8.26
N GLU A 68 -7.88 -15.38 8.84
CA GLU A 68 -6.78 -16.03 8.13
C GLU A 68 -7.07 -17.52 8.03
N ARG A 69 -6.86 -18.11 6.85
CA ARG A 69 -6.93 -19.56 6.66
C ARG A 69 -5.52 -20.10 6.47
N ASN A 70 -5.09 -20.94 7.41
CA ASN A 70 -3.86 -21.73 7.27
C ASN A 70 -4.23 -23.21 7.19
N GLY A 71 -4.38 -23.72 5.97
CA GLY A 71 -4.88 -25.08 5.72
C GLY A 71 -6.31 -25.27 6.28
N PRO A 72 -6.54 -26.25 7.18
CA PRO A 72 -7.85 -26.46 7.82
C PRO A 72 -8.15 -25.47 8.95
N GLN A 73 -7.15 -24.73 9.45
CA GLN A 73 -7.32 -23.81 10.57
C GLN A 73 -7.85 -22.46 10.09
N ILE A 74 -8.88 -21.96 10.77
CA ILE A 74 -9.42 -20.62 10.59
C ILE A 74 -9.08 -19.82 11.84
N ILE A 75 -8.21 -18.83 11.69
CA ILE A 75 -7.82 -17.92 12.76
C ILE A 75 -8.63 -16.65 12.59
N ARG A 76 -9.40 -16.28 13.63
CA ARG A 76 -10.12 -15.01 13.68
C ARG A 76 -9.46 -14.10 14.70
N ARG A 77 -8.99 -12.94 14.28
CA ARG A 77 -8.44 -11.90 15.15
C ARG A 77 -9.36 -10.70 15.12
N GLN A 78 -9.91 -10.34 16.28
CA GLN A 78 -10.57 -9.05 16.44
C GLN A 78 -9.49 -7.97 16.42
N ILE A 79 -9.66 -6.99 15.55
CA ILE A 79 -8.71 -5.88 15.40
C ILE A 79 -9.21 -4.71 16.24
N ASN A 80 -8.31 -4.08 16.99
CA ASN A 80 -8.61 -2.80 17.63
C ASN A 80 -8.66 -1.72 16.54
N THR A 81 -9.88 -1.33 16.18
CA THR A 81 -10.14 -0.34 15.12
C THR A 81 -9.61 1.04 15.50
N LYS A 82 -9.63 1.42 16.77
CA LYS A 82 -9.15 2.75 17.22
C LYS A 82 -7.68 2.99 16.90
N GLU A 83 -6.82 1.99 17.09
CA GLU A 83 -5.39 2.09 16.78
C GLU A 83 -5.11 2.25 15.28
N ILE A 84 -5.99 1.71 14.44
CA ILE A 84 -5.88 1.84 12.98
C ILE A 84 -6.41 3.20 12.53
N GLU A 85 -7.53 3.63 13.07
CA GLU A 85 -8.21 4.91 12.76
C GLU A 85 -7.28 6.11 12.96
N GLU A 86 -6.46 6.11 14.01
CA GLU A 86 -5.59 7.23 14.35
C GLU A 86 -4.54 7.54 13.27
N GLY A 87 -4.07 6.51 12.56
CA GLY A 87 -3.04 6.60 11.54
C GLY A 87 -3.56 6.50 10.10
N LEU A 88 -4.86 6.33 9.87
CA LEU A 88 -5.40 6.04 8.53
C LEU A 88 -6.02 7.30 7.89
N TYR A 89 -5.54 7.59 6.68
CA TYR A 89 -5.94 8.78 5.92
C TYR A 89 -6.40 8.40 4.51
N GLU A 90 -7.30 9.22 3.97
CA GLU A 90 -7.78 9.13 2.59
C GLU A 90 -7.46 10.41 1.80
N ASP A 91 -7.25 10.26 0.50
CA ASP A 91 -7.37 11.35 -0.48
C ASP A 91 -8.41 10.91 -1.51
N LYS A 92 -9.61 11.50 -1.41
CA LYS A 92 -10.76 11.17 -2.25
C LYS A 92 -10.53 11.51 -3.73
N HIS A 93 -9.70 12.52 -4.02
CA HIS A 93 -9.42 12.93 -5.39
C HIS A 93 -8.46 11.96 -6.08
N GLN A 94 -7.47 11.47 -5.35
CA GLN A 94 -6.51 10.49 -5.86
C GLN A 94 -6.99 9.04 -5.69
N LEU A 95 -8.12 8.82 -5.00
CA LEU A 95 -8.60 7.51 -4.58
C LEU A 95 -7.50 6.74 -3.82
N ALA A 96 -6.84 7.47 -2.92
CA ALA A 96 -5.73 6.97 -2.10
C ALA A 96 -6.22 6.66 -0.69
N ALA A 97 -5.62 5.64 -0.08
CA ALA A 97 -5.82 5.29 1.31
C ALA A 97 -4.46 4.85 1.88
N VAL A 98 -3.95 5.61 2.85
CA VAL A 98 -2.61 5.43 3.39
C VAL A 98 -2.63 5.37 4.91
N SER A 99 -1.84 4.46 5.47
CA SER A 99 -1.46 4.50 6.87
C SER A 99 -0.22 5.37 7.04
N VAL A 100 -0.23 6.23 8.05
CA VAL A 100 0.86 7.13 8.39
C VAL A 100 1.19 6.92 9.86
N LYS A 101 2.40 6.44 10.12
CA LYS A 101 2.93 6.24 11.46
C LYS A 101 4.17 7.11 11.65
N GLN A 102 4.08 8.06 12.57
CA GLN A 102 5.24 8.84 13.00
C GLN A 102 5.99 8.04 14.06
N THR A 103 7.28 7.82 13.85
CA THR A 103 8.20 7.17 14.79
C THR A 103 9.37 8.09 15.07
N ASP A 104 10.17 7.76 16.08
CA ASP A 104 11.42 8.48 16.37
C ASP A 104 12.42 8.42 15.20
N GLU A 105 12.26 7.43 14.31
CA GLU A 105 13.12 7.24 13.15
C GLU A 105 12.63 7.99 11.90
N GLY A 106 11.41 8.53 11.92
CA GLY A 106 10.79 9.22 10.78
C GLY A 106 9.36 8.76 10.52
N VAL A 107 8.86 9.05 9.32
CA VAL A 107 7.48 8.73 8.95
C VAL A 107 7.46 7.44 8.14
N GLU A 108 6.73 6.44 8.63
CA GLU A 108 6.43 5.21 7.89
C GLU A 108 5.06 5.33 7.23
N ILE A 109 5.02 5.07 5.92
CA ILE A 109 3.81 5.19 5.11
C ILE A 109 3.58 3.90 4.35
N GLY A 110 2.36 3.36 4.47
CA GLY A 110 1.92 2.20 3.72
C GLY A 110 0.58 2.44 3.05
N GLY A 111 0.28 1.69 2.00
CA GLY A 111 -1.06 1.64 1.41
C GLY A 111 -1.10 2.03 -0.06
N MET A 112 -2.23 2.57 -0.49
CA MET A 112 -2.50 2.94 -1.88
C MET A 112 -2.32 4.43 -2.09
N LEU A 113 -1.49 4.81 -3.06
CA LEU A 113 -1.34 6.20 -3.51
C LEU A 113 -2.34 6.57 -4.61
N SER A 114 -2.88 5.57 -5.29
CA SER A 114 -3.95 5.66 -6.30
C SER A 114 -4.48 4.24 -6.57
N PRO A 115 -5.51 4.06 -7.42
CA PRO A 115 -6.00 2.72 -7.81
C PRO A 115 -4.93 1.83 -8.47
N THR A 116 -3.83 2.42 -8.94
CA THR A 116 -2.78 1.70 -9.67
C THR A 116 -1.43 1.71 -8.98
N LEU A 117 -1.26 2.45 -7.87
CA LEU A 117 0.03 2.62 -7.20
C LEU A 117 -0.09 2.32 -5.71
N ARG A 118 0.88 1.57 -5.20
CA ARG A 118 1.05 1.31 -3.76
C ARG A 118 2.39 1.82 -3.26
N ILE A 119 2.46 2.12 -1.97
CA ILE A 119 3.68 2.51 -1.26
C ILE A 119 3.91 1.56 -0.07
N GLU A 120 5.18 1.22 0.16
CA GLU A 120 5.61 0.43 1.32
C GLU A 120 6.93 0.96 1.88
N PRO A 121 7.11 1.02 3.22
CA PRO A 121 8.34 1.49 3.82
C PRO A 121 9.46 0.46 3.62
N LEU A 122 10.70 0.94 3.46
CA LEU A 122 11.91 0.12 3.37
C LEU A 122 12.81 0.38 4.58
N SER A 123 12.44 -0.17 5.74
CA SER A 123 13.12 0.12 7.01
C SER A 123 14.61 -0.28 7.05
N LEU A 124 15.03 -1.24 6.21
CA LEU A 124 16.41 -1.72 6.13
C LEU A 124 17.29 -0.93 5.15
N MET A 125 16.71 -0.02 4.37
CA MET A 125 17.43 0.76 3.36
C MET A 125 18.05 2.02 3.97
N ALA A 126 19.14 2.50 3.36
CA ALA A 126 19.77 3.74 3.79
C ALA A 126 18.79 4.92 3.74
N ARG A 127 18.81 5.73 4.80
CA ARG A 127 18.02 6.96 4.92
C ARG A 127 18.52 8.03 3.96
N SER A 128 17.66 9.00 3.65
CA SER A 128 18.09 10.20 2.93
C SER A 128 19.03 11.05 3.79
N LYS A 129 19.64 12.08 3.19
CA LYS A 129 20.55 12.99 3.90
C LYS A 129 19.86 13.75 5.05
N ASP A 130 18.56 14.00 4.90
CA ASP A 130 17.67 14.64 5.87
C ASP A 130 17.05 13.64 6.87
N GLY A 131 17.36 12.34 6.76
CA GLY A 131 16.90 11.30 7.68
C GLY A 131 15.56 10.64 7.30
N SER A 132 14.94 11.05 6.19
CA SER A 132 13.68 10.48 5.71
C SER A 132 13.81 8.99 5.37
N ILE A 133 12.77 8.24 5.71
CA ILE A 133 12.67 6.79 5.47
C ILE A 133 12.47 6.54 3.98
N ALA A 134 13.23 5.63 3.40
CA ALA A 134 13.04 5.19 2.03
C ALA A 134 11.72 4.42 1.90
N HIS A 135 10.99 4.67 0.82
CA HIS A 135 9.75 3.97 0.50
C HIS A 135 9.81 3.46 -0.93
N LYS A 136 9.31 2.24 -1.15
CA LYS A 136 9.13 1.72 -2.51
C LYS A 136 7.73 2.05 -2.98
N VAL A 137 7.63 2.73 -4.11
CA VAL A 137 6.38 2.91 -4.84
C VAL A 137 6.36 1.93 -5.99
N SER A 138 5.29 1.17 -6.14
CA SER A 138 5.16 0.15 -7.18
C SER A 138 3.76 0.16 -7.79
N LYS A 139 3.67 -0.24 -9.07
CA LYS A 139 2.38 -0.45 -9.72
C LYS A 139 1.69 -1.69 -9.13
N ILE A 140 0.40 -1.57 -8.84
CA ILE A 140 -0.45 -2.70 -8.48
C ILE A 140 -0.72 -3.49 -9.76
N GLU A 141 -0.26 -4.75 -9.80
CA GLU A 141 -0.62 -5.65 -10.89
C GLU A 141 -2.07 -6.10 -10.71
N ALA A 142 -2.94 -5.77 -11.67
CA ALA A 142 -4.31 -6.26 -11.67
C ALA A 142 -4.28 -7.76 -11.97
N HIS A 143 -4.32 -8.59 -10.93
CA HIS A 143 -4.52 -10.01 -11.11
C HIS A 143 -5.98 -10.22 -11.50
N ALA A 144 -6.23 -10.47 -12.78
CA ALA A 144 -7.56 -10.75 -13.35
C ALA A 144 -8.26 -12.01 -12.77
N HIS A 145 -7.72 -12.61 -11.71
CA HIS A 145 -8.17 -13.88 -11.14
C HIS A 145 -8.30 -13.89 -9.61
N ASN A 146 -8.27 -12.73 -8.93
CA ASN A 146 -8.58 -12.67 -7.50
C ASN A 146 -10.10 -12.70 -7.28
N ASN A 147 -10.74 -13.80 -7.65
CA ASN A 147 -12.17 -14.06 -7.50
C ASN A 147 -12.62 -14.26 -6.03
N HIS A 148 -11.82 -13.87 -5.05
CA HIS A 148 -12.10 -14.10 -3.62
C HIS A 148 -12.31 -12.81 -2.82
N ASP A 149 -12.02 -11.64 -3.38
CA ASP A 149 -12.31 -10.35 -2.73
C ASP A 149 -13.74 -9.93 -3.10
N TYR A 150 -14.67 -10.11 -2.18
CA TYR A 150 -16.06 -9.68 -2.32
C TYR A 150 -16.31 -8.49 -1.39
N ILE A 151 -16.77 -7.35 -1.92
CA ILE A 151 -17.34 -6.28 -1.11
C ILE A 151 -18.77 -6.71 -0.75
N LEU A 152 -18.99 -7.10 0.51
CA LEU A 152 -20.35 -7.35 1.01
C LEU A 152 -21.08 -6.01 1.12
N GLN A 153 -22.23 -5.88 0.48
CA GLN A 153 -23.04 -4.66 0.57
C GLN A 153 -23.55 -4.45 2.01
N PRO A 154 -23.64 -3.21 2.54
CA PRO A 154 -24.08 -2.95 3.92
C PRO A 154 -25.43 -3.59 4.28
N ASP A 155 -26.32 -3.65 3.29
CA ASP A 155 -27.67 -4.21 3.30
C ASP A 155 -27.67 -5.73 3.56
N SER A 156 -26.53 -6.38 3.33
CA SER A 156 -26.28 -7.76 3.74
C SER A 156 -25.87 -7.84 5.21
N PHE A 157 -26.54 -7.06 6.07
CA PHE A 157 -26.65 -7.35 7.50
C PHE A 157 -26.87 -8.86 7.62
N LEU A 158 -25.88 -9.54 8.18
CA LEU A 158 -25.95 -10.95 8.49
C LEU A 158 -27.16 -11.13 9.40
N LYS A 159 -28.32 -11.49 8.82
CA LYS A 159 -29.41 -12.05 9.61
C LYS A 159 -28.76 -13.20 10.38
N PRO A 160 -28.78 -13.22 11.72
CA PRO A 160 -28.12 -14.25 12.54
C PRO A 160 -28.72 -15.67 12.39
N ARG A 161 -29.28 -16.02 11.24
CA ARG A 161 -30.04 -17.24 10.99
C ARG A 161 -29.73 -17.88 9.64
N TYR A 162 -28.47 -17.99 9.22
CA TYR A 162 -28.08 -18.89 8.10
C TYR A 162 -26.65 -19.45 8.19
N MET A 163 -26.06 -19.52 9.38
CA MET A 163 -24.71 -20.07 9.56
C MET A 163 -24.72 -21.57 9.89
N ASN A 164 -25.44 -22.40 9.12
CA ASN A 164 -25.44 -23.86 9.37
C ASN A 164 -25.09 -24.77 8.17
N ASN A 165 -25.05 -24.30 6.91
CA ASN A 165 -25.04 -25.25 5.79
C ASN A 165 -23.92 -25.12 4.74
N TYR A 166 -22.92 -24.24 4.88
CA TYR A 166 -21.92 -24.05 3.81
C TYR A 166 -20.56 -24.74 4.00
N TYR A 167 -20.42 -25.64 4.99
CA TYR A 167 -19.17 -26.40 5.20
C TYR A 167 -19.32 -27.93 5.11
N TRP A 168 -20.45 -28.48 4.63
CA TRP A 168 -20.73 -29.92 4.70
C TRP A 168 -20.96 -30.66 3.36
N THR A 169 -20.59 -30.09 2.21
CA THR A 169 -20.71 -30.80 0.93
C THR A 169 -19.37 -30.89 0.20
N ARG A 170 -18.52 -31.81 0.66
CA ARG A 170 -17.61 -32.54 -0.23
C ARG A 170 -17.95 -34.03 -0.13
N PRO A 171 -18.18 -34.75 -1.24
CA PRO A 171 -18.26 -36.20 -1.19
C PRO A 171 -16.92 -36.75 -0.72
N THR A 172 -16.94 -37.64 0.26
CA THR A 172 -15.74 -38.35 0.72
C THR A 172 -15.15 -39.19 -0.42
N PRO A 173 -13.81 -39.22 -0.61
CA PRO A 173 -13.21 -40.08 -1.61
C PRO A 173 -13.48 -41.54 -1.25
N LYS A 174 -14.03 -42.30 -2.20
CA LYS A 174 -14.28 -43.74 -2.03
C LYS A 174 -12.93 -44.46 -1.92
N PRO A 175 -12.73 -45.36 -0.93
CA PRO A 175 -11.51 -46.15 -0.86
C PRO A 175 -11.40 -47.07 -2.08
N VAL A 176 -10.23 -47.07 -2.72
CA VAL A 176 -9.90 -47.97 -3.82
C VAL A 176 -9.53 -49.33 -3.22
N THR A 177 -10.28 -50.37 -3.56
CA THR A 177 -9.90 -51.76 -3.25
C THR A 177 -8.88 -52.22 -4.29
N ILE A 178 -7.66 -52.53 -3.84
CA ILE A 178 -6.63 -53.17 -4.65
C ILE A 178 -6.81 -54.69 -4.48
N PRO A 179 -6.75 -55.49 -5.56
CA PRO A 179 -7.00 -56.94 -5.52
C PRO A 179 -6.02 -57.70 -4.61
#